data_AF-A0A3D2N1D7-F1
#
_entry.id   AF-A0A3D2N1D7-F1
#
_cell.length_a   1.000
_cell.length_b   1.000
_cell.length_c   1.000
_cell.angle_alpha   90.00
_cell.angle_beta   90.00
_cell.angle_gamma   90.00
#
_symmetry.space_group_name_H-M   'P 1'
#
loop_
_entity.id
_entity.type
_entity.pdbx_description
1 polymer ?
#
loop_
_entity_poly.entity_id
_entity_poly.type
_entity_poly.pdbx_seq_one_letter_code
_entity_poly.pdbx_strand_id
1 'polypeptide(L)'
;MLTQKDIAPLVALALEEDIGGGDITAALVGEAESATATVITRDAGVLCGTQFVDAVFHAVDPTLSVRWSRHDGDAIAENEVLFSVSGRARSILTGERAALNFLQMLSGTATSTASLARLIEGTSSTLLDTRKTIPGFRVAQKYAVTCGGGANHRVGL
;
A
#
# COMPACT_ATOMS: atom_id res chain seq x y z
N MET A 1 13.33 2.05 2.92
CA MET A 1 12.67 0.80 2.49
C MET A 1 12.29 -0.01 3.71
N LEU A 2 11.13 -0.64 3.68
CA LEU A 2 10.61 -1.52 4.72
C LEU A 2 11.22 -2.91 4.60
N THR A 3 11.41 -3.61 5.72
CA THR A 3 11.89 -5.00 5.72
C THR A 3 10.73 -5.99 5.71
N GLN A 4 11.00 -7.24 5.33
CA GLN A 4 10.00 -8.31 5.41
C GLN A 4 9.46 -8.53 6.83
N LYS A 5 10.26 -8.25 7.86
CA LYS A 5 9.82 -8.34 9.27
C LYS A 5 8.79 -7.27 9.63
N ASP A 6 8.79 -6.14 8.93
CA ASP A 6 7.82 -5.06 9.13
C ASP A 6 6.50 -5.31 8.39
N ILE A 7 6.56 -6.06 7.28
CA ILE A 7 5.43 -6.25 6.35
C ILE A 7 4.67 -7.54 6.63
N ALA A 8 5.38 -8.68 6.69
CA ALA A 8 4.77 -10.00 6.69
C ALA A 8 3.75 -10.22 7.82
N PRO A 9 3.99 -9.78 9.08
CA PRO A 9 3.00 -9.95 10.15
C PRO A 9 1.70 -9.19 9.90
N LEU A 10 1.78 -7.99 9.31
CA LEU A 10 0.60 -7.17 9.02
C LEU A 10 -0.19 -7.75 7.85
N VAL A 11 0.50 -8.23 6.81
CA VAL A 11 -0.14 -8.89 5.66
C VAL A 11 -0.84 -10.17 6.11
N ALA A 12 -0.18 -11.00 6.92
CA ALA A 12 -0.79 -12.22 7.45
C ALA A 12 -2.06 -11.91 8.26
N LEU A 13 -2.00 -10.91 9.15
CA LEU A 13 -3.16 -10.49 9.94
C LEU A 13 -4.32 -10.00 9.05
N ALA A 14 -4.02 -9.18 8.04
CA ALA A 14 -5.04 -8.66 7.12
C ALA A 14 -5.68 -9.77 6.27
N LEU A 15 -4.89 -10.73 5.79
CA LEU A 15 -5.41 -11.87 5.02
C LEU A 15 -6.22 -12.84 5.90
N GLU A 16 -5.83 -13.03 7.16
CA GLU A 16 -6.61 -13.83 8.10
C GLU A 16 -7.96 -13.18 8.43
N GLU A 17 -7.99 -11.86 8.59
CA GLU A 17 -9.23 -11.07 8.78
C GLU A 17 -10.17 -11.18 7.57
N ASP A 18 -9.64 -11.01 6.36
CA ASP A 18 -10.45 -10.85 5.14
C ASP A 18 -10.84 -12.20 4.50
N ILE A 19 -9.92 -13.18 4.48
CA ILE A 19 -10.15 -14.48 3.85
C ILE A 19 -10.73 -15.48 4.85
N GLY A 20 -10.20 -15.53 6.08
CA GLY A 20 -10.66 -16.44 7.13
C GLY A 20 -10.95 -17.87 6.64
N GLY A 21 -12.24 -18.25 6.66
CA GLY A 21 -12.74 -19.58 6.23
C GLY A 21 -12.79 -19.83 4.72
N GLY A 22 -12.36 -18.87 3.89
CA GLY A 22 -12.28 -18.95 2.44
C GLY A 22 -13.12 -17.89 1.71
N ASP A 23 -12.74 -17.60 0.47
CA ASP A 23 -13.44 -16.65 -0.41
C ASP A 23 -14.48 -17.36 -1.28
N ILE A 24 -15.70 -17.50 -0.75
CA ILE A 24 -16.82 -18.19 -1.40
C ILE A 24 -17.26 -17.46 -2.68
N THR A 25 -17.11 -16.14 -2.72
CA THR A 25 -17.55 -15.34 -3.87
C THR A 25 -16.57 -15.50 -5.04
N ALA A 26 -15.26 -15.46 -4.78
CA ALA A 26 -14.26 -15.75 -5.81
C ALA A 26 -14.39 -17.20 -6.33
N ALA A 27 -14.88 -18.15 -5.52
CA ALA A 27 -15.12 -19.52 -5.97
C ALA A 27 -16.15 -19.64 -7.11
N LEU A 28 -16.97 -18.61 -7.36
CA LEU A 28 -17.91 -18.55 -8.48
C LEU A 28 -17.22 -18.32 -9.84
N VAL A 29 -16.01 -17.76 -9.85
CA VAL A 29 -15.19 -17.56 -11.06
C VAL A 29 -14.56 -18.88 -11.49
N GLY A 30 -14.27 -19.12 -12.77
CA GLY A 30 -13.65 -20.40 -13.19
C GLY A 30 -12.26 -20.62 -12.58
N GLU A 31 -11.91 -21.84 -12.18
CA GLU A 31 -10.59 -22.13 -11.58
C GLU A 31 -9.42 -21.90 -12.55
N ALA A 32 -9.65 -22.16 -13.84
CA ALA A 32 -8.67 -21.94 -14.91
C ALA A 32 -8.71 -20.52 -15.50
N GLU A 33 -9.58 -19.64 -14.98
CA GLU A 33 -9.78 -18.32 -15.55
C GLU A 33 -8.62 -17.40 -15.19
N SER A 34 -8.02 -16.80 -16.22
CA SER A 34 -6.94 -15.82 -16.07
C SER A 34 -7.47 -14.43 -16.39
N ALA A 35 -7.02 -13.44 -15.63
CA ALA A 35 -7.41 -12.05 -15.81
C ALA A 35 -6.20 -11.12 -15.66
N THR A 36 -6.36 -9.91 -16.16
CA THR A 36 -5.50 -8.76 -15.88
C THR A 36 -6.36 -7.66 -15.30
N ALA A 37 -6.06 -7.23 -14.08
CA ALA A 37 -6.70 -6.09 -13.44
C ALA A 37 -5.76 -4.89 -13.46
N THR A 38 -6.32 -3.70 -13.58
CA THR A 38 -5.60 -2.42 -13.54
C THR A 38 -6.12 -1.59 -12.39
N VAL A 39 -5.23 -1.12 -11.53
CA VAL A 39 -5.56 -0.25 -10.41
C VAL A 39 -5.22 1.18 -10.78
N ILE A 40 -6.21 2.06 -10.62
CA ILE A 40 -6.09 3.51 -10.82
C ILE A 40 -6.30 4.24 -9.49
N THR A 41 -5.75 5.45 -9.37
CA THR A 41 -6.14 6.35 -8.29
C THR A 41 -7.37 7.17 -8.67
N ARG A 42 -8.21 7.51 -7.69
CA ARG A 42 -9.38 8.39 -7.85
C ARG A 42 -9.15 9.82 -7.37
N ASP A 43 -8.01 10.07 -6.74
CA ASP A 43 -7.59 11.37 -6.25
C ASP A 43 -6.11 11.59 -6.58
N ALA A 44 -5.70 12.85 -6.73
CA ALA A 44 -4.29 13.19 -6.81
C ALA A 44 -3.62 13.05 -5.43
N GLY A 45 -2.33 12.71 -5.40
CA GLY A 45 -1.59 12.50 -4.16
C GLY A 45 -0.16 12.05 -4.33
N VAL A 46 0.34 11.32 -3.33
CA VAL A 46 1.67 10.68 -3.34
C VAL A 46 1.49 9.19 -3.11
N LEU A 47 2.04 8.38 -4.01
CA LEU A 47 1.98 6.92 -3.90
C LEU A 47 2.87 6.43 -2.75
N CYS A 48 2.34 5.54 -1.91
CA CYS A 48 3.14 4.84 -0.91
C CYS A 48 2.50 3.50 -0.55
N GLY A 49 3.32 2.44 -0.44
CA GLY A 49 2.91 1.12 0.01
C GLY A 49 3.07 0.02 -1.02
N THR A 50 3.87 0.20 -2.08
CA THR A 50 4.04 -0.82 -3.13
C THR A 50 4.51 -2.17 -2.56
N GLN A 51 5.43 -2.16 -1.59
CA GLN A 51 5.93 -3.38 -0.94
C GLN A 51 4.84 -4.19 -0.21
N PHE A 52 3.78 -3.53 0.30
CA PHE A 52 2.66 -4.23 0.94
C PHE A 52 1.77 -4.91 -0.09
N VAL A 53 1.49 -4.24 -1.20
CA VAL A 53 0.70 -4.78 -2.31
C VAL A 53 1.39 -6.01 -2.90
N ASP A 54 2.70 -5.92 -3.16
CA ASP A 54 3.49 -7.05 -3.66
C ASP A 54 3.45 -8.23 -2.67
N ALA A 55 3.58 -7.96 -1.38
CA ALA A 55 3.53 -8.98 -0.34
C ALA A 55 2.15 -9.65 -0.21
N VAL A 56 1.06 -8.88 -0.33
CA VAL A 56 -0.31 -9.42 -0.33
C VAL A 56 -0.52 -10.38 -1.49
N PHE A 57 -0.25 -9.93 -2.72
CA PHE A 57 -0.47 -10.79 -3.89
C PHE A 57 0.45 -12.01 -3.88
N HIS A 58 1.70 -11.86 -3.44
CA HIS A 58 2.60 -13.00 -3.31
C HIS A 58 2.13 -14.02 -2.27
N ALA A 59 1.58 -13.56 -1.14
CA ALA A 59 1.06 -14.42 -0.08
C ALA A 59 -0.21 -15.16 -0.51
N VAL A 60 -1.09 -14.49 -1.28
CA VAL A 60 -2.30 -15.11 -1.82
C VAL A 60 -1.95 -16.11 -2.93
N ASP A 61 -1.09 -15.72 -3.86
CA ASP A 61 -0.71 -16.53 -5.00
C ASP A 61 0.63 -16.08 -5.61
N PRO A 62 1.72 -16.82 -5.40
CA PRO A 62 3.05 -16.43 -5.88
C PRO A 62 3.18 -16.45 -7.41
N THR A 63 2.17 -16.95 -8.14
CA THR A 63 2.16 -16.94 -9.61
C THR A 63 1.60 -15.63 -10.20
N LEU A 64 1.00 -14.77 -9.38
CA LEU A 64 0.54 -13.46 -9.83
C LEU A 64 1.72 -12.55 -10.18
N SER A 65 1.57 -11.80 -11.27
CA SER A 65 2.55 -10.81 -11.72
C SER A 65 2.01 -9.40 -11.53
N VAL A 66 2.64 -8.64 -10.64
CA VAL A 66 2.37 -7.20 -10.42
C VAL A 66 3.36 -6.38 -11.25
N ARG A 67 2.86 -5.39 -11.98
CA ARG A 67 3.65 -4.43 -12.77
C ARG A 67 3.28 -3.01 -12.38
N TRP A 68 4.22 -2.33 -11.75
CA TRP A 68 4.09 -0.95 -11.30
C TRP A 68 4.36 0.06 -12.42
N SER A 69 3.58 1.13 -12.46
CA SER A 69 3.79 2.30 -13.33
C SER A 69 4.41 3.49 -12.58
N ARG A 70 4.45 3.40 -11.25
CA ARG A 70 4.88 4.43 -10.30
C ARG A 70 5.59 3.78 -9.12
N HIS A 71 6.45 4.55 -8.44
CA HIS A 71 7.19 4.12 -7.27
C HIS A 71 6.71 4.86 -6.02
N ASP A 72 7.01 4.30 -4.85
CA ASP A 72 6.75 4.98 -3.58
C ASP A 72 7.46 6.35 -3.54
N GLY A 73 6.71 7.39 -3.19
CA GLY A 73 7.16 8.79 -3.19
C GLY A 73 6.83 9.56 -4.48
N ASP A 74 6.42 8.89 -5.55
CA ASP A 74 5.98 9.56 -6.78
C ASP A 74 4.68 10.33 -6.53
N ALA A 75 4.60 11.54 -7.11
CA ALA A 75 3.34 12.25 -7.23
C ALA A 75 2.44 11.55 -8.27
N ILE A 76 1.15 11.44 -7.96
CA ILE A 76 0.14 10.79 -8.80
C ILE A 76 -1.04 11.73 -9.05
N ALA A 77 -1.60 11.67 -10.24
CA ALA A 77 -2.76 12.45 -10.69
C ALA A 77 -4.04 11.60 -10.72
N GLU A 78 -5.20 12.25 -10.69
CA GLU A 78 -6.50 11.58 -10.77
C GLU A 78 -6.61 10.67 -12.02
N ASN A 79 -7.20 9.48 -11.85
CA ASN A 79 -7.39 8.47 -12.89
C ASN A 79 -6.11 7.89 -13.48
N GLU A 80 -4.95 8.18 -12.87
CA GLU A 80 -3.67 7.61 -13.28
C GLU A 80 -3.56 6.14 -12.88
N VAL A 81 -2.97 5.34 -13.77
CA VAL A 81 -2.68 3.92 -13.52
C VAL A 81 -1.51 3.80 -12.54
N LEU A 82 -1.74 3.10 -11.44
CA LEU A 82 -0.72 2.82 -10.43
C LEU A 82 0.02 1.54 -10.74
N PHE A 83 -0.72 0.45 -10.97
CA PHE A 83 -0.17 -0.85 -11.34
C PHE A 83 -1.21 -1.72 -12.05
N SER A 84 -0.72 -2.77 -12.70
CA SER A 84 -1.54 -3.87 -13.21
C SER A 84 -1.12 -5.18 -12.56
N VAL A 85 -2.07 -6.08 -12.29
CA VAL A 85 -1.82 -7.43 -11.79
C VAL A 85 -2.42 -8.45 -12.76
N SER A 86 -1.68 -9.52 -13.07
CA SER A 86 -2.12 -10.57 -14.00
C SER A 86 -1.90 -11.97 -13.44
N GLY A 87 -2.80 -12.89 -13.76
CA GLY A 87 -2.75 -14.29 -13.34
C GLY A 87 -4.14 -14.86 -13.09
N ARG A 88 -4.27 -15.80 -12.14
CA ARG A 88 -5.57 -16.41 -11.81
C ARG A 88 -6.56 -15.37 -11.31
N ALA A 89 -7.72 -15.29 -11.95
CA ALA A 89 -8.74 -14.30 -11.65
C ALA A 89 -9.22 -14.36 -10.19
N ARG A 90 -9.42 -15.58 -9.66
CA ARG A 90 -9.78 -15.81 -8.25
C ARG A 90 -8.75 -15.19 -7.30
N SER A 91 -7.47 -15.48 -7.51
CA SER A 91 -6.38 -14.98 -6.66
C SER A 91 -6.28 -13.45 -6.69
N ILE A 92 -6.51 -12.83 -7.86
CA ILE A 92 -6.55 -11.37 -7.98
C ILE A 92 -7.67 -10.79 -7.11
N LEU A 93 -8.89 -11.34 -7.24
CA LEU A 93 -10.06 -10.87 -6.49
C LEU A 93 -9.86 -11.04 -4.97
N THR A 94 -9.36 -12.20 -4.55
CA THR A 94 -9.12 -12.51 -3.13
C THR A 94 -8.08 -11.59 -2.50
N GLY A 95 -7.02 -11.20 -3.22
CA GLY A 95 -5.99 -10.30 -2.70
C GLY A 95 -6.32 -8.81 -2.78
N GLU A 96 -7.34 -8.44 -3.57
CA GLU A 96 -7.60 -7.04 -3.96
C GLU A 96 -7.81 -6.14 -2.73
N ARG A 97 -8.74 -6.51 -1.84
CA ARG A 97 -9.18 -5.62 -0.75
C ARG A 97 -8.04 -5.35 0.23
N ALA A 98 -7.35 -6.40 0.68
CA ALA A 98 -6.19 -6.26 1.56
C ALA A 98 -5.09 -5.39 0.92
N ALA A 99 -4.74 -5.64 -0.35
CA ALA A 99 -3.72 -4.87 -1.06
C ALA A 99 -4.09 -3.37 -1.15
N LEU A 100 -5.32 -3.07 -1.56
CA LEU A 100 -5.79 -1.70 -1.71
C LEU A 100 -5.89 -0.98 -0.36
N ASN A 101 -6.28 -1.66 0.71
CA ASN A 101 -6.37 -1.06 2.05
C ASN A 101 -5.00 -0.57 2.55
N PHE A 102 -3.93 -1.37 2.37
CA PHE A 102 -2.57 -0.94 2.70
C PHE A 102 -2.14 0.25 1.85
N LEU A 103 -2.32 0.15 0.52
CA LEU A 103 -1.90 1.18 -0.41
C LEU A 103 -2.59 2.52 -0.12
N GLN A 104 -3.90 2.50 0.14
CA GLN A 104 -4.69 3.70 0.44
C GLN A 104 -4.27 4.34 1.76
N MET A 105 -4.10 3.56 2.85
CA MET A 105 -3.69 4.10 4.15
C MET A 105 -2.32 4.80 4.07
N LEU A 106 -1.35 4.14 3.42
CA LEU A 106 0.02 4.63 3.34
C LEU A 106 0.12 5.81 2.37
N SER A 107 -0.52 5.72 1.20
CA SER A 107 -0.60 6.84 0.26
C SER A 107 -1.32 8.05 0.86
N GLY A 108 -2.37 7.84 1.67
CA GLY A 108 -3.06 8.91 2.39
C GLY A 108 -2.16 9.61 3.41
N THR A 109 -1.32 8.85 4.13
CA THR A 109 -0.32 9.39 5.04
C THR A 109 0.72 10.22 4.27
N ALA A 110 1.30 9.66 3.20
CA ALA A 110 2.30 10.33 2.37
C ALA A 110 1.75 11.61 1.72
N THR A 111 0.52 11.56 1.21
CA THR A 111 -0.17 12.70 0.59
C THR A 111 -0.39 13.83 1.62
N SER A 112 -0.85 13.48 2.82
CA SER A 112 -1.05 14.47 3.90
C SER A 112 0.28 15.10 4.32
N THR A 113 1.35 14.31 4.43
CA THR A 113 2.69 14.81 4.72
C THR A 113 3.20 15.74 3.63
N ALA A 114 3.05 15.39 2.35
CA ALA A 114 3.49 16.22 1.23
C ALA A 114 2.74 17.57 1.21
N SER A 115 1.43 17.56 1.48
CA SER A 115 0.65 18.79 1.62
C SER A 115 1.18 19.71 2.72
N LEU A 116 1.51 19.16 3.89
CA LEU A 116 2.04 19.93 5.02
C LEU A 116 3.48 20.41 4.77
N ALA A 117 4.32 19.57 4.17
CA ALA A 117 5.70 19.92 3.81
C ALA A 117 5.73 21.09 2.83
N ARG A 118 4.81 21.13 1.88
CA ARG A 118 4.66 22.23 0.92
C ARG A 118 4.32 23.57 1.59
N LEU A 119 3.57 23.57 2.69
CA LEU A 119 3.22 24.81 3.42
C LEU A 119 4.42 25.49 4.09
N ILE A 120 5.49 24.74 4.36
CA ILE A 120 6.71 25.23 5.01
C ILE A 120 7.90 25.32 4.03
N GLU A 121 7.64 25.12 2.73
CA GLU A 121 8.65 25.25 1.68
C GLU A 121 9.24 26.67 1.67
N GLY A 122 10.56 26.77 1.54
CA GLY A 122 11.30 28.04 1.64
C GLY A 122 11.61 28.51 3.07
N THR A 123 11.17 27.78 4.10
CA THR A 123 11.60 28.02 5.48
C THR A 123 12.76 27.11 5.88
N SER A 124 13.38 27.35 7.05
CA SER A 124 14.36 26.45 7.65
C SER A 124 13.72 25.34 8.51
N SER A 125 12.39 25.18 8.46
CA SER A 125 11.67 24.21 9.29
C SER A 125 11.61 22.85 8.61
N THR A 126 11.62 21.79 9.43
CA THR A 126 11.43 20.40 8.98
C THR A 126 10.15 19.84 9.57
N LEU A 127 9.29 19.24 8.74
CA LEU A 127 8.11 18.53 9.21
C LEU A 127 8.51 17.19 9.82
N LEU A 128 8.16 16.98 11.09
CA LEU A 128 8.45 15.76 11.84
C LEU A 128 7.19 14.99 12.21
N ASP A 129 7.29 13.67 12.17
CA ASP A 129 6.26 12.78 12.71
C ASP A 129 6.32 12.64 14.24
N THR A 130 5.45 11.76 14.77
CA THR A 130 5.45 11.42 16.20
C THR A 130 5.28 9.92 16.41
N ARG A 131 5.07 9.51 17.67
CA ARG A 131 4.70 8.13 18.04
C ARG A 131 3.19 7.89 18.08
N LYS A 132 2.38 8.92 17.76
CA LYS A 132 0.92 8.85 17.63
C LYS A 132 0.57 8.22 16.29
N THR A 133 0.87 6.94 16.19
CA THR A 133 0.66 6.12 14.99
C THR A 133 -0.48 5.14 15.24
N ILE A 134 -1.07 4.65 14.16
CA ILE A 134 -1.98 3.49 14.21
C ILE A 134 -1.23 2.33 14.87
N PRO A 135 -1.82 1.65 15.88
CA PRO A 135 -1.19 0.51 16.53
C PRO A 135 -0.77 -0.57 15.51
N GLY A 136 0.43 -1.13 15.65
CA GLY A 136 0.99 -2.11 14.70
C GLY A 136 1.64 -1.49 13.45
N PHE A 137 1.19 -0.32 13.00
CA PHE A 137 1.60 0.30 11.74
C PHE A 137 2.71 1.35 11.86
N ARG A 138 3.35 1.48 13.03
CA ARG A 138 4.32 2.56 13.28
C ARG A 138 5.40 2.66 12.21
N VAL A 139 6.09 1.56 11.90
CA VAL A 139 7.19 1.58 10.93
C VAL A 139 6.67 1.94 9.53
N ALA A 140 5.53 1.39 9.14
CA ALA A 140 4.90 1.67 7.85
C ALA A 140 4.46 3.15 7.72
N GLN A 141 3.83 3.72 8.75
CA GLN A 141 3.43 5.13 8.72
C GLN A 141 4.61 6.09 8.74
N LYS A 142 5.69 5.77 9.47
CA LYS A 142 6.94 6.54 9.43
C LYS A 142 7.60 6.48 8.05
N TYR A 143 7.56 5.32 7.39
CA TYR A 143 7.99 5.20 6.01
C TYR A 143 7.13 6.07 5.07
N ALA A 144 5.81 6.07 5.22
CA ALA A 144 4.93 6.92 4.43
C ALA A 144 5.18 8.42 4.64
N VAL A 145 5.49 8.86 5.87
CA VAL A 145 5.94 10.24 6.14
C VAL A 145 7.20 10.55 5.32
N THR A 146 8.15 9.63 5.26
CA THR A 146 9.38 9.81 4.48
C THR A 146 9.08 9.92 2.98
N CYS A 147 8.19 9.08 2.45
CA CYS A 147 7.73 9.17 1.05
C CYS A 147 7.04 10.51 0.75
N GLY A 148 6.32 11.07 1.72
CA GLY A 148 5.69 12.39 1.60
C GLY A 148 6.64 13.58 1.80
N GLY A 149 7.95 13.37 1.96
CA GLY A 149 8.93 14.44 2.15
C GLY A 149 9.05 14.98 3.58
N GLY A 150 8.44 14.32 4.56
CA GLY A 150 8.67 14.58 5.99
C GLY A 150 9.91 13.84 6.51
N ALA A 151 10.31 14.14 7.75
CA ALA A 151 11.38 13.44 8.44
C ALA A 151 10.88 12.72 9.69
N ASN A 152 11.54 11.62 10.03
CA ASN A 152 11.20 10.83 11.19
C ASN A 152 11.81 11.44 12.45
N HIS A 153 10.98 11.68 13.47
CA HIS A 153 11.46 11.81 14.84
C HIS A 153 11.80 10.42 15.41
N ARG A 154 12.05 10.31 16.73
CA ARG A 154 12.35 9.02 17.38
C ARG A 154 11.29 7.94 17.10
N VAL A 155 11.76 6.72 16.89
CA VAL A 155 10.90 5.55 16.59
C VAL A 155 10.28 4.96 17.85
N GLY A 156 11.07 4.81 18.91
CA GLY A 156 10.69 4.17 20.18
C GLY A 156 10.73 5.12 21.38
N LEU A 157 10.61 4.58 22.60
CA LEU A 157 10.96 5.30 23.82
C LEU A 157 12.47 5.54 23.86
#